data_AF-M1BPP8-F1
#
_entry.id   AF-M1BPP8-F1
#
_cell.length_a   1.000
_cell.length_b   1.000
_cell.length_c   1.000
_cell.angle_alpha   90.00
_cell.angle_beta   90.00
_cell.angle_gamma   90.00
#
_symmetry.space_group_name_H-M   'P 1'
#
loop_
_entity.id
_entity.type
_entity.pdbx_description
1 polymer ?
#
loop_
_entity_poly.entity_id
_entity_poly.type
_entity_poly.pdbx_seq_one_letter_code
_entity_poly.pdbx_strand_id
1 'polypeptide(L)'
;MERVNKLCVAFFVISMMMAMAAAQSATNVRATYHLYNPQNINWDLRTASAYCATWDADKPLAWRQRYGWTAFCGPAGPRGQASCGRCLRVRLILHYHTL
;
A
#
# COMPACT_ATOMS: atom_id res chain seq x y z
N MET A 1 12.62 -44.90 1.95
CA MET A 1 11.36 -44.14 1.75
C MET A 1 11.17 -42.99 2.74
N GLU A 2 11.68 -43.04 3.98
CA GLU A 2 11.55 -41.91 4.94
C GLU A 2 12.29 -40.62 4.57
N ARG A 3 13.46 -40.68 3.90
CA ARG A 3 14.19 -39.47 3.47
C ARG A 3 13.43 -38.68 2.40
N VAL A 4 12.75 -39.37 1.48
CA VAL A 4 11.93 -38.74 0.43
C VAL A 4 10.72 -38.05 1.07
N ASN A 5 10.10 -38.68 2.07
CA ASN A 5 8.97 -38.10 2.81
C ASN A 5 9.36 -36.82 3.58
N LYS A 6 10.51 -36.81 4.26
CA LYS A 6 11.00 -35.64 4.99
C LYS A 6 11.39 -34.47 4.06
N LEU A 7 12.02 -34.77 2.91
CA LEU A 7 12.32 -33.75 1.90
C LEU A 7 11.04 -33.19 1.27
N CYS A 8 10.06 -34.03 0.93
CA CYS A 8 8.79 -33.57 0.37
C CYS A 8 8.01 -32.71 1.35
N VAL A 9 7.94 -33.10 2.63
CA VAL A 9 7.29 -32.31 3.68
C VAL A 9 8.02 -30.97 3.89
N ALA A 10 9.36 -30.98 3.93
CA ALA A 10 10.13 -29.74 4.04
C ALA A 10 9.90 -28.81 2.83
N PHE A 11 9.83 -29.35 1.61
CA PHE A 11 9.58 -28.57 0.39
C PHE A 11 8.16 -27.99 0.35
N PHE A 12 7.15 -28.74 0.83
CA PHE A 12 5.78 -28.26 0.99
C PHE A 12 5.66 -27.15 2.05
N VAL A 13 6.38 -27.28 3.17
CA VAL A 13 6.37 -26.26 4.22
C VAL A 13 7.06 -24.98 3.75
N ILE A 14 8.18 -25.09 3.03
CA ILE A 14 8.92 -23.93 2.49
C ILE A 14 8.11 -23.21 1.40
N SER A 15 7.40 -23.94 0.53
CA SER A 15 6.58 -23.34 -0.52
C SER A 15 5.39 -22.55 0.03
N MET A 16 4.79 -22.99 1.14
CA MET A 16 3.72 -22.24 1.82
C MET A 16 4.22 -20.93 2.47
N MET A 17 5.48 -20.88 2.91
CA MET A 17 6.06 -19.69 3.55
C MET A 17 6.44 -18.57 2.56
N MET A 18 6.70 -18.88 1.28
CA MET A 18 7.12 -17.87 0.29
C MET A 18 5.98 -16.96 -0.24
N ALA A 19 4.74 -17.16 0.19
CA ALA A 19 3.59 -16.38 -0.29
C ALA A 19 3.45 -14.97 0.33
N MET A 20 4.33 -14.57 1.26
CA MET A 20 4.04 -13.42 2.15
C MET A 20 4.44 -12.02 1.66
N ALA A 21 5.09 -11.86 0.51
CA ALA A 21 5.50 -10.54 0.03
C ALA A 21 5.39 -10.35 -1.49
N ALA A 22 4.18 -10.49 -2.03
CA ALA A 22 3.92 -10.04 -3.41
C ALA A 22 3.84 -8.50 -3.45
N ALA A 23 4.85 -7.85 -4.06
CA ALA A 23 4.78 -6.43 -4.38
C ALA A 23 3.78 -6.23 -5.54
N GLN A 24 2.64 -5.59 -5.25
CA GLN A 24 1.60 -5.33 -6.26
C GLN A 24 1.90 -4.03 -7.02
N SER A 25 1.66 -4.03 -8.32
CA SER A 25 1.85 -2.85 -9.18
C SER A 25 0.84 -2.81 -10.32
N ALA A 26 0.60 -1.61 -10.84
CA ALA A 26 -0.23 -1.36 -12.01
C ALA A 26 0.31 -0.13 -12.77
N THR A 27 0.13 -0.11 -14.08
CA THR A 27 0.50 1.01 -14.97
C THR A 27 -0.75 1.57 -15.63
N ASN A 28 -0.64 2.78 -16.20
CA ASN A 28 -1.75 3.47 -16.86
C ASN A 28 -2.99 3.66 -15.94
N VAL A 29 -2.75 3.94 -14.66
CA VAL A 29 -3.81 4.19 -13.66
C VAL A 29 -4.07 5.69 -13.57
N ARG A 30 -5.34 6.09 -13.60
CA ARG A 30 -5.75 7.49 -13.43
C ARG A 30 -5.54 7.94 -11.99
N ALA A 31 -4.80 9.03 -11.79
CA ALA A 31 -4.66 9.71 -10.51
C ALA A 31 -5.34 11.08 -10.57
N THR A 32 -6.24 11.34 -9.62
CA THR A 32 -6.87 12.65 -9.41
C THR A 32 -6.43 13.24 -8.07
N TYR A 33 -6.63 14.54 -7.88
CA TYR A 33 -6.29 15.21 -6.62
C TYR A 33 -7.53 15.44 -5.76
N HIS A 34 -7.31 15.49 -4.44
CA HIS A 34 -8.26 16.00 -3.46
C HIS A 34 -7.47 16.82 -2.43
N LEU A 35 -7.99 17.99 -2.07
CA LEU A 35 -7.28 18.96 -1.22
C LEU A 35 -7.50 18.67 0.26
N TYR A 36 -6.80 17.65 0.78
CA TYR A 36 -6.83 17.33 2.22
C TYR A 36 -6.12 18.38 3.10
N ASN A 37 -5.17 19.15 2.53
CA ASN A 37 -4.38 20.18 3.22
C ASN A 37 -3.82 19.74 4.60
N PRO A 38 -3.09 18.60 4.67
CA PRO A 38 -2.67 18.00 5.93
C PRO A 38 -1.85 18.96 6.81
N GLN A 39 -1.08 19.88 6.20
CA GLN A 39 -0.32 20.90 6.91
C GLN A 39 -1.20 21.81 7.79
N ASN A 40 -2.37 22.17 7.28
CA ASN A 40 -3.28 23.12 7.94
C ASN A 40 -4.10 22.46 9.06
N ILE A 41 -4.17 21.12 9.07
CA ILE A 41 -4.96 20.33 10.01
C ILE A 41 -4.08 19.49 10.95
N ASN A 42 -2.82 19.90 11.14
CA ASN A 42 -1.85 19.19 11.97
C ASN A 42 -1.70 17.68 11.62
N TRP A 43 -1.88 17.35 10.34
CA TRP A 43 -1.85 15.99 9.78
C TRP A 43 -2.82 15.05 10.50
N ASP A 44 -3.91 15.59 11.06
CA ASP A 44 -4.94 14.81 11.73
C ASP A 44 -5.86 14.13 10.70
N LEU A 45 -5.82 12.80 10.65
CA LEU A 45 -6.66 12.01 9.75
C LEU A 45 -8.15 12.15 10.07
N ARG A 46 -8.52 12.42 11.34
CA ARG A 46 -9.91 12.57 11.76
C ARG A 46 -10.50 13.86 11.20
N THR A 47 -9.78 14.97 11.31
CA THR A 47 -10.17 16.26 10.72
C THR A 47 -10.37 16.16 9.20
N ALA A 48 -9.50 15.41 8.51
CA ALA A 48 -9.63 15.17 7.07
C ALA A 48 -10.80 14.23 6.69
N SER A 49 -11.50 13.65 7.66
CA SER A 49 -12.47 12.56 7.46
C SER A 49 -11.90 11.41 6.63
N ALA A 50 -10.61 11.13 6.78
CA ALA A 50 -9.96 10.07 6.03
C ALA A 50 -10.48 8.71 6.50
N TYR A 51 -10.84 7.81 5.58
CA TYR A 51 -11.35 6.47 5.92
C TYR A 51 -10.43 5.71 6.89
N CYS A 52 -9.11 5.87 6.74
CA CYS A 52 -8.13 5.20 7.59
C CYS A 52 -7.97 5.82 9.00
N ALA A 53 -8.68 6.91 9.31
CA ALA A 53 -8.62 7.56 10.62
C ALA A 53 -9.01 6.61 11.77
N THR A 54 -9.89 5.64 11.52
CA THR A 54 -10.30 4.62 12.49
C THR A 54 -9.11 3.83 13.07
N TRP A 55 -8.04 3.62 12.29
CA TRP A 55 -6.91 2.78 12.69
C TRP A 55 -5.57 3.53 12.76
N ASP A 56 -5.41 4.59 11.97
CA ASP A 56 -4.11 5.25 11.79
C ASP A 56 -4.04 6.68 12.38
N ALA A 57 -5.15 7.24 12.87
CA ALA A 57 -5.18 8.62 13.38
C ALA A 57 -4.22 8.85 14.57
N ASP A 58 -4.09 7.86 15.44
CA ASP A 58 -3.32 7.99 16.68
C ASP A 58 -1.84 7.62 16.48
N LYS A 59 -1.39 7.38 15.24
CA LYS A 59 0.03 7.16 14.96
C LYS A 59 0.84 8.43 15.26
N PRO A 60 2.14 8.29 15.62
CA PRO A 60 3.01 9.43 15.91
C PRO A 60 3.00 10.46 14.78
N LEU A 61 3.10 11.74 15.13
CA LEU A 61 3.08 12.83 14.15
C LEU A 61 4.16 12.63 13.07
N ALA A 62 5.36 12.23 13.47
CA ALA A 62 6.46 11.92 12.55
C ALA A 62 6.12 10.83 11.52
N TRP A 63 5.23 9.90 11.84
CA TRP A 63 4.73 8.91 10.88
C TRP A 63 3.71 9.55 9.93
N ARG A 64 2.74 10.31 10.46
CA ARG A 64 1.67 10.96 9.67
C ARG A 64 2.21 12.01 8.70
N GLN A 65 3.35 12.63 9.03
CA GLN A 65 4.02 13.67 8.24
C GLN A 65 5.08 13.13 7.28
N ARG A 66 5.48 11.86 7.38
CA ARG A 66 6.64 11.33 6.65
C ARG A 66 6.47 11.38 5.14
N TYR A 67 5.25 11.18 4.64
CA TYR A 67 4.93 11.15 3.21
C TYR A 67 3.63 11.91 2.93
N GLY A 68 3.43 12.30 1.66
CA GLY A 68 2.16 12.85 1.20
C GLY A 68 1.02 11.83 1.29
N TRP A 69 -0.20 12.33 1.45
CA TRP A 69 -1.40 11.49 1.60
C TRP A 69 -2.08 11.21 0.27
N THR A 70 -2.69 10.03 0.16
CA THR A 70 -3.47 9.65 -1.02
C THR A 70 -4.60 8.70 -0.63
N ALA A 71 -5.73 8.80 -1.34
CA ALA A 71 -6.75 7.77 -1.32
C ALA A 71 -6.40 6.70 -2.38
N PHE A 72 -6.68 5.43 -2.08
CA PHE A 72 -6.35 4.33 -2.97
C PHE A 72 -7.56 3.49 -3.35
N CYS A 73 -7.81 3.39 -4.66
CA CYS A 73 -8.83 2.53 -5.26
C CYS A 73 -8.33 1.82 -6.53
N GLY A 74 -7.00 1.75 -6.72
CA GLY A 74 -6.37 1.24 -7.96
C GLY A 74 -6.64 -0.25 -8.23
N PRO A 75 -6.35 -0.75 -9.45
CA PRO A 75 -6.73 -2.11 -9.89
C PRO A 75 -5.92 -3.24 -9.24
N ALA A 76 -4.70 -2.97 -8.79
CA ALA A 76 -3.81 -3.95 -8.13
C ALA A 76 -3.40 -3.46 -6.74
N GLY A 77 -3.60 -4.28 -5.71
CA GLY A 77 -3.40 -3.86 -4.32
C GLY A 77 -4.55 -4.30 -3.42
N PRO A 78 -4.34 -4.40 -2.09
CA PRO A 78 -5.48 -4.39 -1.16
C PRO A 78 -6.23 -3.07 -1.27
N ARG A 79 -7.52 -3.07 -0.92
CA ARG A 79 -8.36 -1.87 -0.87
C ARG A 79 -9.03 -1.75 0.49
N GLY A 80 -9.56 -0.56 0.78
CA GLY A 80 -10.24 -0.28 2.04
C GLY A 80 -9.29 -0.40 3.23
N GLN A 81 -9.71 -1.12 4.27
CA GLN A 81 -8.94 -1.23 5.51
C GLN A 81 -7.56 -1.86 5.29
N ALA A 82 -7.46 -2.88 4.45
CA ALA A 82 -6.21 -3.60 4.23
C ALA A 82 -5.13 -2.75 3.53
N SER A 83 -5.51 -1.62 2.91
CA SER A 83 -4.58 -0.64 2.34
C SER A 83 -4.16 0.48 3.29
N CYS A 84 -4.82 0.64 4.44
CA CYS A 84 -4.50 1.72 5.38
C CYS A 84 -3.05 1.60 5.88
N GLY A 85 -2.37 2.74 5.97
CA GLY A 85 -0.97 2.85 6.39
C GLY A 85 0.08 2.26 5.45
N ARG A 86 -0.31 1.74 4.27
CA ARG A 86 0.64 1.24 3.27
C ARG A 86 1.23 2.37 2.42
N CYS A 87 2.41 2.11 1.87
CA CYS A 87 3.11 3.06 1.00
C CYS A 87 2.95 2.71 -0.47
N LEU A 88 2.86 3.72 -1.33
CA LEU A 88 2.83 3.58 -2.78
C LEU A 88 3.92 4.45 -3.41
N ARG A 89 4.63 3.90 -4.40
CA ARG A 89 5.54 4.67 -5.25
C ARG A 89 4.81 5.03 -6.54
N VAL A 90 4.42 6.29 -6.67
CA VAL A 90 3.74 6.82 -7.86
C VAL A 90 4.79 7.36 -8.83
N ARG A 91 4.67 7.01 -10.12
CA ARG A 91 5.48 7.58 -11.20
C ARG A 91 4.56 8.11 -12.28
N LEU A 92 4.83 9.33 -12.73
CA LEU A 92 4.16 9.89 -13.90
C LEU A 92 4.66 9.16 -15.14
N ILE A 93 3.73 8.59 -15.91
CA ILE A 93 4.03 8.04 -17.22
C ILE A 93 3.75 9.17 -18.21
N LEU A 94 4.81 9.86 -18.63
CA LEU A 94 4.73 10.71 -19.81
C LEU A 94 4.75 9.78 -21.01
N HIS A 95 3.61 9.64 -21.70
CA HIS A 95 3.63 9.15 -23.06
C HIS A 95 4.36 10.21 -23.90
N TYR A 96 5.68 10.08 -24.02
CA TYR A 96 6.37 10.67 -25.15
C TYR A 96 5.83 9.94 -26.38
N HIS A 97 4.87 10.57 -27.07
CA HIS A 97 4.72 10.28 -28.47
C HIS A 97 6.08 10.61 -29.11
N THR A 98 6.72 9.60 -29.68
CA THR A 98 7.80 9.75 -30.66
C THR A 98 7.37 10.79 -31.69
N LEU A 99 7.98 11.97 -31.62
CA LEU A 99 8.12 12.88 -32.76
C LEU A 99 9.35 12.44 -33.56
#